data_AF-A0A2Y9A183-F1
#
_entry.id   AF-A0A2Y9A183-F1
#
_cell.length_a   1.000
_cell.length_b   1.000
_cell.length_c   1.000
_cell.angle_alpha   90.00
_cell.angle_beta   90.00
_cell.angle_gamma   90.00
#
_symmetry.space_group_name_H-M   'P 1'
#
loop_
_entity.id
_entity.type
_entity.pdbx_description
1 polymer ?
#
loop_
_entity_poly.entity_id
_entity_poly.type
_entity_poly.pdbx_seq_one_letter_code
_entity_poly.pdbx_strand_id
1 'polypeptide(L)'
;MSRIKSLCLGIALVASGVVAANAGTVDIDFVESAGGVSMSGSGDITLGSGLSLLFTTSNSGLHFVNPAAGGFGMGAVASIDAYEFAATTSFGTSVSTLLAPGTGDPFGIAFNSRDPVLLVPENYTTGTPLAFTLEAPGSSFASLGITPTDVTITAGANAINLNFSTAVVPLPAGVVLLMTALAGLGLTGARRKSAA
;
A
#
# COMPACT_ATOMS: atom_id res chain seq x y z
N MET A 1 -52.97 -29.48 28.14
CA MET A 1 -51.71 -30.15 28.57
C MET A 1 -50.59 -29.68 27.66
N SER A 2 -49.73 -28.80 28.20
CA SER A 2 -48.63 -28.11 27.51
C SER A 2 -47.35 -28.94 27.60
N ARG A 3 -46.54 -29.00 26.53
CA ARG A 3 -45.12 -29.37 26.60
C ARG A 3 -44.31 -28.43 25.71
N ILE A 4 -43.73 -27.42 26.35
CA ILE A 4 -42.74 -26.49 25.81
C ILE A 4 -41.44 -27.27 25.62
N LYS A 5 -40.88 -27.26 24.40
CA LYS A 5 -39.58 -27.86 24.10
C LYS A 5 -38.50 -26.80 24.31
N SER A 6 -37.68 -26.99 25.34
CA SER A 6 -36.53 -26.14 25.68
C SER A 6 -35.47 -26.20 24.58
N LEU A 7 -35.07 -25.02 24.11
CA LEU A 7 -33.97 -24.78 23.18
C LEU A 7 -32.68 -24.60 24.00
N CYS A 8 -31.74 -25.53 23.91
CA CYS A 8 -30.42 -25.39 24.52
C CYS A 8 -29.50 -24.59 23.59
N LEU A 9 -29.16 -23.37 24.01
CA LEU A 9 -28.17 -22.51 23.36
C LEU A 9 -26.78 -22.91 23.85
N GLY A 10 -25.97 -23.53 22.97
CA GLY A 10 -24.58 -23.84 23.23
C GLY A 10 -23.68 -22.68 22.81
N ILE A 11 -23.10 -21.96 23.76
CA ILE A 11 -22.08 -20.93 23.51
C ILE A 11 -20.73 -21.64 23.40
N ALA A 12 -20.18 -21.71 22.19
CA ALA A 12 -18.81 -22.16 21.96
C ALA A 12 -17.85 -21.00 22.28
N LEU A 13 -17.18 -21.11 23.42
CA LEU A 13 -16.11 -20.19 23.81
C LEU A 13 -14.85 -20.56 23.00
N VAL A 14 -14.59 -19.82 21.92
CA VAL A 14 -13.32 -19.93 21.18
C VAL A 14 -12.25 -19.20 21.99
N ALA A 15 -11.36 -19.98 22.61
CA ALA A 15 -10.14 -19.45 23.19
C ALA A 15 -9.19 -19.06 22.04
N SER A 16 -9.25 -17.79 21.62
CA SER A 16 -8.27 -17.22 20.72
C SER A 16 -6.94 -17.15 21.45
N GLY A 17 -5.96 -17.95 21.00
CA GLY A 17 -4.60 -17.90 21.52
C GLY A 17 -4.05 -16.48 21.37
N VAL A 18 -3.51 -15.94 22.47
CA VAL A 18 -2.80 -14.67 22.48
C VAL A 18 -1.50 -14.90 21.70
N VAL A 19 -1.50 -14.55 20.41
CA VAL A 19 -0.26 -14.46 19.64
C VAL A 19 0.55 -13.34 20.27
N ALA A 20 1.82 -13.58 20.56
CA ALA A 20 2.72 -12.54 21.05
C ALA A 20 2.63 -11.34 20.10
N ALA A 21 2.40 -10.15 20.65
CA ALA A 21 2.36 -8.92 19.87
C ALA A 21 3.68 -8.79 19.10
N ASN A 22 3.64 -8.95 17.78
CA ASN A 22 4.74 -8.57 16.93
C ASN A 22 4.98 -7.07 17.16
N ALA A 23 6.26 -6.68 17.19
CA ALA A 23 6.61 -5.27 17.17
C ALA A 23 5.93 -4.58 15.97
N GLY A 24 5.57 -3.31 16.13
CA GLY A 24 4.70 -2.57 15.21
C GLY A 24 5.02 -2.85 13.74
N THR A 25 4.02 -3.32 13.00
CA THR A 25 4.15 -3.65 11.58
C THR A 25 3.23 -2.73 10.79
N VAL A 26 3.74 -2.15 9.71
CA VAL A 26 2.97 -1.36 8.76
C VAL A 26 3.13 -1.98 7.38
N ASP A 27 2.02 -2.41 6.80
CA ASP A 27 1.98 -2.94 5.44
C ASP A 27 1.49 -1.85 4.50
N ILE A 28 2.19 -1.66 3.38
CA ILE A 28 1.90 -0.64 2.37
C ILE A 28 1.86 -1.32 1.01
N ASP A 29 0.68 -1.28 0.40
CA ASP A 29 0.44 -1.84 -0.93
C ASP A 29 0.53 -0.73 -1.98
N PHE A 30 1.42 -0.94 -2.95
CA PHE A 30 1.51 -0.19 -4.19
C PHE A 30 0.84 -1.02 -5.27
N VAL A 31 -0.19 -0.46 -5.90
CA VAL A 31 -0.97 -1.14 -6.94
C VAL A 31 -0.98 -0.29 -8.20
N GLU A 32 -0.32 -0.76 -9.26
CA GLU A 32 -0.40 -0.14 -10.57
C GLU A 32 -1.62 -0.65 -11.34
N SER A 33 -2.40 0.26 -11.91
CA SER A 33 -3.54 -0.02 -12.77
C SER A 33 -3.51 0.85 -14.03
N ALA A 34 -4.46 0.66 -14.95
CA ALA A 34 -4.58 1.53 -16.12
C ALA A 34 -4.86 3.02 -15.76
N GLY A 35 -5.36 3.31 -14.55
CA GLY A 35 -5.67 4.67 -14.11
C GLY A 35 -4.51 5.39 -13.40
N GLY A 36 -3.45 4.69 -13.03
CA GLY A 36 -2.40 5.23 -12.19
C GLY A 36 -1.86 4.19 -11.19
N VAL A 37 -1.05 4.68 -10.26
CA VAL A 37 -0.60 3.91 -9.09
C VAL A 37 -1.38 4.37 -7.86
N SER A 38 -2.09 3.44 -7.21
CA SER A 38 -2.70 3.67 -5.90
C SER A 38 -1.80 3.11 -4.81
N MET A 39 -1.70 3.82 -3.70
CA MET A 39 -0.90 3.43 -2.55
C MET A 39 -1.80 3.44 -1.31
N SER A 40 -1.82 2.36 -0.55
CA SER A 40 -2.58 2.27 0.69
C SER A 40 -1.79 1.50 1.72
N GLY A 41 -1.84 1.93 2.98
CA GLY A 41 -1.20 1.19 4.05
C GLY A 41 -1.99 1.23 5.35
N SER A 42 -1.68 0.25 6.19
CA SER A 42 -2.23 0.16 7.54
C SER A 42 -1.31 -0.60 8.47
N GLY A 43 -1.45 -0.37 9.76
CA GLY A 43 -0.66 -1.06 10.78
C GLY A 43 -0.51 -0.24 12.03
N ASP A 44 0.59 -0.45 12.75
CA ASP A 44 0.94 0.33 13.93
C ASP A 44 2.46 0.40 14.11
N ILE A 45 2.90 1.35 14.92
CA ILE A 45 4.29 1.59 15.25
C ILE A 45 4.46 1.52 16.77
N THR A 46 5.56 0.93 17.20
CA THR A 46 6.07 0.98 18.56
C THR A 46 7.15 2.04 18.67
N LEU A 47 6.85 3.12 19.39
CA LEU A 47 7.81 4.16 19.73
C LEU A 47 8.69 3.72 20.92
N GLY A 48 9.93 4.19 20.97
CA GLY A 48 10.84 4.06 22.12
C GLY A 48 11.97 3.01 21.97
N SER A 49 11.87 2.06 21.04
CA SER A 49 12.93 1.09 20.77
C SER A 49 13.72 1.48 19.51
N GLY A 50 14.80 2.24 19.68
CA GLY A 50 15.65 2.67 18.57
C GLY A 50 15.07 3.78 17.69
N LEU A 51 14.04 4.48 18.20
CA LEU A 51 13.45 5.67 17.60
C LEU A 51 13.57 6.84 18.59
N SER A 52 14.14 7.95 18.14
CA SER A 52 14.29 9.17 18.93
C SER A 52 13.58 10.31 18.21
N LEU A 53 12.70 11.03 18.91
CA LEU A 53 12.03 12.22 18.35
C LEU A 53 13.07 13.29 18.02
N LEU A 54 13.10 13.78 16.78
CA LEU A 54 13.92 14.93 16.40
C LEU A 54 13.13 16.23 16.51
N PHE A 55 11.94 16.27 15.90
CA PHE A 55 11.14 17.48 15.78
C PHE A 55 9.67 17.17 15.49
N THR A 56 8.85 18.18 15.71
CA THR A 56 7.43 18.23 15.34
C THR A 56 7.22 19.36 14.34
N THR A 57 6.43 19.12 13.29
CA THR A 57 6.20 20.13 12.24
C THR A 57 4.83 19.95 11.56
N SER A 58 4.39 20.96 10.80
CA SER A 58 3.19 20.86 9.95
C SER A 58 3.53 20.24 8.59
N ASN A 59 2.75 19.23 8.17
CA ASN A 59 2.95 18.45 6.95
C ASN A 59 2.34 19.10 5.70
N SER A 60 2.91 20.19 5.20
CA SER A 60 2.48 20.71 3.88
C SER A 60 3.14 19.98 2.69
N GLY A 61 4.09 19.07 2.93
CA GLY A 61 4.99 18.56 1.88
C GLY A 61 5.37 17.07 1.94
N LEU A 62 4.70 16.22 2.73
CA LEU A 62 5.05 14.79 2.80
C LEU A 62 4.45 13.94 1.69
N HIS A 63 3.66 14.48 0.78
CA HIS A 63 3.05 13.70 -0.28
C HIS A 63 4.04 13.49 -1.43
N PHE A 64 4.83 12.43 -1.34
CA PHE A 64 5.85 12.14 -2.34
C PHE A 64 6.22 10.65 -2.39
N VAL A 65 6.91 10.26 -3.45
CA VAL A 65 7.64 9.00 -3.55
C VAL A 65 9.08 9.29 -3.99
N ASN A 66 10.05 8.73 -3.29
CA ASN A 66 11.49 8.81 -3.60
C ASN A 66 12.10 7.40 -3.57
N PRO A 67 11.93 6.61 -4.64
CA PRO A 67 12.39 5.22 -4.67
C PRO A 67 13.91 5.09 -4.55
N ALA A 68 14.70 6.04 -5.08
CA ALA A 68 16.15 5.99 -5.02
C ALA A 68 16.67 6.08 -3.58
N ALA A 69 16.04 6.90 -2.73
CA ALA A 69 16.40 7.01 -1.33
C ALA A 69 15.65 6.02 -0.42
N GLY A 70 14.58 5.39 -0.90
CA GLY A 70 13.71 4.56 -0.07
C GLY A 70 12.73 5.39 0.78
N GLY A 71 12.37 6.58 0.31
CA GLY A 71 11.43 7.47 0.99
C GLY A 71 10.07 7.52 0.32
N PHE A 72 9.07 7.84 1.10
CA PHE A 72 7.70 8.09 0.67
C PHE A 72 6.98 8.86 1.77
N GLY A 73 5.88 9.52 1.43
CA GLY A 73 4.94 9.96 2.45
C GLY A 73 3.54 10.06 1.91
N MET A 74 2.59 9.71 2.77
CA MET A 74 1.20 9.40 2.46
C MET A 74 0.29 9.99 3.52
N GLY A 75 -1.03 9.93 3.27
CA GLY A 75 -2.03 10.43 4.20
C GLY A 75 -2.48 11.85 3.92
N ALA A 76 -3.22 12.43 4.87
CA ALA A 76 -3.71 13.80 4.79
C ALA A 76 -2.68 14.83 5.28
N VAL A 77 -2.91 16.10 4.94
CA VAL A 77 -2.19 17.25 5.52
C VAL A 77 -2.57 17.37 7.01
N ALA A 78 -1.60 17.16 7.90
CA ALA A 78 -1.77 17.27 9.35
C ALA A 78 -0.44 17.61 10.04
N SER A 79 -0.39 17.76 11.35
CA SER A 79 0.89 17.82 12.06
C SER A 79 1.52 16.44 12.18
N ILE A 80 2.85 16.38 12.19
CA ILE A 80 3.61 15.14 12.30
C ILE A 80 4.75 15.25 13.31
N ASP A 81 5.09 14.10 13.89
CA ASP A 81 6.33 13.87 14.63
C ASP A 81 7.32 13.08 13.77
N ALA A 82 8.58 13.50 13.78
CA ALA A 82 9.67 12.85 13.04
C ALA A 82 10.64 12.15 13.99
N TYR A 83 10.84 10.85 13.77
CA TYR A 83 11.70 9.99 14.58
C TYR A 83 12.89 9.47 13.77
N GLU A 84 14.10 9.55 14.33
CA GLU A 84 15.33 9.13 13.65
C GLU A 84 15.43 7.61 13.63
N PHE A 85 15.92 7.05 12.52
CA PHE A 85 16.31 5.64 12.47
C PHE A 85 17.51 5.42 11.54
N ALA A 86 18.08 4.20 11.59
CA ALA A 86 19.45 3.98 11.12
C ALA A 86 19.61 3.88 9.59
N ALA A 87 18.65 3.31 8.86
CA ALA A 87 18.82 3.04 7.43
C ALA A 87 17.50 2.76 6.70
N THR A 88 17.46 3.10 5.41
CA THR A 88 16.38 2.72 4.48
C THR A 88 16.88 1.72 3.46
N THR A 89 15.97 1.20 2.63
CA THR A 89 16.31 0.42 1.45
C THR A 89 15.66 1.08 0.23
N SER A 90 16.45 1.28 -0.83
CA SER A 90 15.93 1.78 -2.11
C SER A 90 14.99 0.75 -2.73
N PHE A 91 13.91 1.22 -3.34
CA PHE A 91 12.95 0.42 -4.10
C PHE A 91 12.81 0.93 -5.54
N GLY A 92 13.84 1.61 -6.07
CA GLY A 92 13.83 2.15 -7.42
C GLY A 92 14.92 3.18 -7.69
N THR A 93 14.73 4.03 -8.70
CA THR A 93 15.78 4.89 -9.26
C THR A 93 15.42 6.38 -9.33
N SER A 94 14.15 6.75 -9.16
CA SER A 94 13.73 8.16 -9.20
C SER A 94 14.06 8.90 -7.90
N VAL A 95 14.40 10.20 -8.03
CA VAL A 95 14.95 11.03 -6.94
C VAL A 95 13.92 11.75 -6.07
N SER A 96 12.72 12.05 -6.55
CA SER A 96 11.54 12.41 -5.75
C SER A 96 10.44 12.84 -6.73
N THR A 97 9.23 12.37 -6.52
CA THR A 97 8.03 12.79 -7.26
C THR A 97 7.01 13.28 -6.25
N LEU A 98 6.66 14.56 -6.34
CA LEU A 98 5.60 15.15 -5.52
C LEU A 98 4.22 14.72 -6.04
N LEU A 99 3.32 14.44 -5.10
CA LEU A 99 1.96 13.97 -5.37
C LEU A 99 0.95 14.85 -4.64
N ALA A 100 -0.33 14.71 -5.03
CA ALA A 100 -1.42 15.35 -4.31
C ALA A 100 -1.60 14.69 -2.93
N PRO A 101 -2.07 15.43 -1.91
CA PRO A 101 -2.41 14.84 -0.62
C PRO A 101 -3.38 13.67 -0.73
N GLY A 102 -3.16 12.65 0.09
CA GLY A 102 -4.04 11.50 0.20
C GLY A 102 -5.07 11.68 1.32
N THR A 103 -5.49 10.56 1.92
CA THR A 103 -6.45 10.54 3.03
C THR A 103 -5.95 9.69 4.18
N GLY A 104 -6.52 9.89 5.37
CA GLY A 104 -6.12 9.17 6.59
C GLY A 104 -4.94 9.82 7.31
N ASP A 105 -4.22 9.01 8.07
CA ASP A 105 -3.13 9.45 8.95
C ASP A 105 -1.89 9.85 8.14
N PRO A 106 -1.21 10.97 8.45
CA PRO A 106 0.08 11.24 7.83
C PRO A 106 1.11 10.17 8.26
N PHE A 107 1.69 9.49 7.28
CA PHE A 107 2.70 8.47 7.53
C PHE A 107 3.75 8.44 6.41
N GLY A 108 5.01 8.18 6.75
CA GLY A 108 6.04 8.04 5.73
C GLY A 108 7.46 7.89 6.26
N ILE A 109 8.38 7.80 5.31
CA ILE A 109 9.82 7.89 5.51
C ILE A 109 10.35 9.06 4.67
N ALA A 110 10.93 10.05 5.33
CA ALA A 110 11.62 11.15 4.66
C ALA A 110 13.09 11.23 5.09
N PHE A 111 13.77 12.29 4.68
CA PHE A 111 15.19 12.51 4.98
C PHE A 111 15.37 13.88 5.58
N ASN A 112 15.98 13.93 6.77
CA ASN A 112 16.51 15.16 7.33
C ASN A 112 17.98 15.27 6.91
N SER A 113 18.25 16.08 5.89
CA SER A 113 19.55 16.16 5.20
C SER A 113 19.96 14.85 4.52
N ARG A 114 20.39 13.84 5.29
CA ARG A 114 20.78 12.51 4.80
C ARG A 114 20.26 11.37 5.65
N ASP A 115 19.85 11.65 6.89
CA ASP A 115 19.42 10.63 7.82
C ASP A 115 17.92 10.39 7.66
N PRO A 116 17.49 9.13 7.57
CA PRO A 116 16.08 8.83 7.37
C PRO A 116 15.30 9.06 8.66
N VAL A 117 14.10 9.60 8.49
CA VAL A 117 13.17 9.87 9.58
C VAL A 117 11.84 9.19 9.31
N LEU A 118 11.33 8.49 10.31
CA LEU A 118 9.99 7.93 10.34
C LEU A 118 9.03 9.03 10.74
N LEU A 119 7.97 9.18 9.95
CA LEU A 119 6.97 10.21 10.14
C LEU A 119 5.66 9.56 10.56
N VAL A 120 5.11 10.03 11.67
CA VAL A 120 3.82 9.60 12.22
C VAL A 120 3.00 10.82 12.60
N PRO A 121 1.68 10.70 12.84
CA PRO A 121 0.87 11.82 13.31
C PRO A 121 1.44 12.45 14.59
N GLU A 122 1.29 13.76 14.74
CA GLU A 122 1.66 14.44 15.98
C GLU A 122 0.92 13.81 17.18
N ASN A 123 1.63 13.56 18.27
CA ASN A 123 1.10 12.87 19.47
C ASN A 123 0.68 11.41 19.22
N TYR A 124 1.22 10.76 18.19
CA TYR A 124 1.03 9.34 17.97
C TYR A 124 1.43 8.54 19.22
N THR A 125 0.54 7.64 19.64
CA THR A 125 0.79 6.73 20.77
C THR A 125 1.10 5.34 20.24
N THR A 126 2.14 4.70 20.77
CA THR A 126 2.54 3.32 20.43
C THR A 126 1.34 2.37 20.31
N GLY A 127 1.29 1.62 19.21
CA GLY A 127 0.24 0.63 18.94
C GLY A 127 -1.09 1.22 18.48
N THR A 128 -1.19 2.54 18.32
CA THR A 128 -2.39 3.16 17.72
C THR A 128 -2.46 2.76 16.25
N PRO A 129 -3.61 2.25 15.77
CA PRO A 129 -3.75 1.91 14.36
C PRO A 129 -3.55 3.14 13.46
N LEU A 130 -2.81 2.94 12.37
CA LEU A 130 -2.61 3.88 11.29
C LEU A 130 -3.34 3.36 10.06
N ALA A 131 -3.96 4.26 9.30
CA ALA A 131 -4.52 3.96 8.00
C ALA A 131 -4.37 5.16 7.08
N PHE A 132 -3.81 4.94 5.89
CA PHE A 132 -3.48 6.03 4.99
C PHE A 132 -3.49 5.62 3.53
N THR A 133 -3.77 6.59 2.66
CA THR A 133 -3.77 6.40 1.21
C THR A 133 -3.00 7.51 0.51
N LEU A 134 -2.63 7.26 -0.74
CA LEU A 134 -2.06 8.23 -1.67
C LEU A 134 -2.31 7.75 -3.10
N GLU A 135 -2.52 8.66 -4.03
CA GLU A 135 -2.79 8.34 -5.44
C GLU A 135 -1.81 9.07 -6.36
N ALA A 136 -1.32 8.37 -7.38
CA ALA A 136 -0.53 8.91 -8.47
C ALA A 136 -1.27 8.69 -9.80
N PRO A 137 -2.31 9.48 -10.10
CA PRO A 137 -3.12 9.30 -11.31
C PRO A 137 -2.26 9.49 -12.57
N GLY A 138 -2.50 8.63 -13.57
CA GLY A 138 -1.76 8.63 -14.83
C GLY A 138 -0.28 8.24 -14.74
N SER A 139 0.19 7.79 -13.57
CA SER A 139 1.56 7.29 -13.39
C SER A 139 1.61 5.76 -13.48
N SER A 140 2.78 5.22 -13.77
CA SER A 140 3.13 3.79 -13.65
C SER A 140 4.29 3.62 -12.68
N PHE A 141 4.58 2.39 -12.24
CA PHE A 141 5.81 2.12 -11.51
C PHE A 141 7.03 2.58 -12.30
N ALA A 142 7.05 2.34 -13.61
CA ALA A 142 8.14 2.80 -14.47
C ALA A 142 8.28 4.33 -14.48
N SER A 143 7.17 5.09 -14.57
CA SER A 143 7.24 6.56 -14.59
C SER A 143 7.62 7.16 -13.23
N LEU A 144 7.28 6.48 -12.14
CA LEU A 144 7.72 6.81 -10.79
C LEU A 144 9.14 6.32 -10.49
N GLY A 145 9.74 5.55 -11.41
CA GLY A 145 11.04 4.91 -11.21
C GLY A 145 11.05 3.90 -10.08
N ILE A 146 9.92 3.24 -9.81
CA ILE A 146 9.78 2.13 -8.86
C ILE A 146 10.19 0.83 -9.56
N THR A 147 11.00 0.02 -8.87
CA THR A 147 11.28 -1.36 -9.27
C THR A 147 10.40 -2.27 -8.42
N PRO A 148 9.35 -2.91 -8.98
CA PRO A 148 8.36 -3.64 -8.20
C PRO A 148 8.96 -4.92 -7.64
N THR A 149 9.46 -4.84 -6.42
CA THR A 149 10.04 -5.94 -5.65
C THR A 149 9.74 -5.64 -4.19
N ASP A 150 9.15 -6.58 -3.48
CA ASP A 150 8.75 -6.34 -2.09
C ASP A 150 9.97 -5.99 -1.23
N VAL A 151 9.83 -4.96 -0.41
CA VAL A 151 10.90 -4.43 0.44
C VAL A 151 10.39 -4.29 1.86
N THR A 152 11.15 -4.80 2.83
CA THR A 152 10.92 -4.51 4.25
C THR A 152 11.94 -3.50 4.74
N ILE A 153 11.48 -2.36 5.23
CA ILE A 153 12.29 -1.34 5.90
C ILE A 153 12.16 -1.53 7.40
N THR A 154 13.28 -1.50 8.12
CA THR A 154 13.29 -1.60 9.59
C THR A 154 13.51 -0.22 10.22
N ALA A 155 12.54 0.24 11.01
CA ALA A 155 12.60 1.51 11.72
C ALA A 155 12.53 1.27 13.24
N GLY A 156 13.69 1.20 13.89
CA GLY A 156 13.77 0.75 15.29
C GLY A 156 13.41 -0.73 15.41
N ALA A 157 12.38 -1.06 16.20
CA ALA A 157 11.83 -2.41 16.27
C ALA A 157 10.71 -2.69 15.26
N ASN A 158 10.34 -1.70 14.44
CA ASN A 158 9.19 -1.78 13.56
C ASN A 158 9.57 -2.31 12.17
N ALA A 159 8.65 -3.04 11.55
CA ALA A 159 8.76 -3.48 10.17
C ALA A 159 7.78 -2.71 9.29
N ILE A 160 8.26 -2.12 8.20
CA ILE A 160 7.46 -1.42 7.21
C ILE A 160 7.60 -2.18 5.90
N ASN A 161 6.56 -2.91 5.51
CA ASN A 161 6.56 -3.76 4.32
C ASN A 161 5.96 -2.99 3.16
N LEU A 162 6.71 -2.87 2.06
CA LEU A 162 6.26 -2.31 0.80
C LEU A 162 5.98 -3.47 -0.13
N ASN A 163 4.71 -3.68 -0.48
CA ASN A 163 4.28 -4.72 -1.41
C ASN A 163 3.95 -4.08 -2.76
N PHE A 164 4.42 -4.68 -3.86
CA PHE A 164 4.17 -4.14 -5.20
C PHE A 164 3.38 -5.12 -6.05
N SER A 165 2.26 -4.65 -6.59
CA SER A 165 1.44 -5.46 -7.48
C SER A 165 0.97 -4.67 -8.71
N THR A 166 0.80 -5.38 -9.81
CA THR A 166 0.12 -4.86 -10.99
C THR A 166 -1.28 -5.44 -11.03
N ALA A 167 -2.29 -4.56 -11.00
CA ALA A 167 -3.67 -4.99 -11.21
C ALA A 167 -3.79 -5.47 -12.65
N VAL A 168 -3.99 -6.77 -12.83
CA VAL A 168 -4.32 -7.33 -14.15
C VAL A 168 -5.70 -6.81 -14.51
N VAL A 169 -5.77 -5.74 -15.30
CA VAL A 169 -7.03 -5.26 -15.86
C VAL A 169 -7.56 -6.36 -16.78
N PRO A 170 -8.72 -6.99 -16.46
CA PRO A 170 -9.31 -7.96 -17.37
C PRO A 170 -9.53 -7.26 -18.71
N LEU A 171 -8.92 -7.80 -19.78
CA LEU A 171 -9.11 -7.28 -21.13
C LEU A 171 -10.62 -7.09 -21.34
N PRO A 172 -11.07 -5.91 -21.83
CA PRO A 172 -12.48 -5.71 -22.13
C PRO A 172 -12.95 -6.88 -22.99
N ALA A 173 -14.03 -7.54 -22.59
CA ALA A 173 -14.57 -8.71 -23.29
C ALA A 173 -14.78 -8.45 -24.80
N GLY A 174 -14.86 -7.18 -25.20
CA GLY A 174 -14.86 -6.72 -26.59
C GLY A 174 -13.67 -7.19 -27.43
N VAL A 175 -12.45 -7.31 -26.87
CA VAL A 175 -11.28 -7.80 -27.63
C VAL A 175 -11.42 -9.30 -27.92
N VAL A 176 -11.86 -10.07 -26.93
CA VAL A 176 -12.15 -11.50 -27.09
C VAL A 176 -13.30 -11.70 -28.07
N LEU A 177 -14.38 -10.93 -27.95
CA LEU A 177 -15.51 -10.96 -28.87
C LEU A 177 -15.10 -10.59 -30.30
N LEU A 178 -14.28 -9.55 -30.49
CA LEU A 178 -13.79 -9.14 -31.81
C LEU A 178 -12.94 -10.24 -32.46
N MET A 179 -12.03 -10.85 -31.69
CA MET A 179 -11.19 -11.96 -32.18
C MET A 179 -12.04 -13.18 -32.54
N THR A 180 -13.05 -13.52 -31.73
CA THR A 180 -13.98 -14.61 -32.05
C THR A 180 -14.84 -14.31 -33.27
N ALA A 181 -15.28 -13.06 -33.44
CA ALA A 181 -16.04 -12.64 -34.61
C ALA A 181 -15.21 -12.71 -35.90
N LEU A 182 -13.96 -12.22 -35.86
CA LEU A 182 -13.02 -12.30 -36.97
C LEU A 182 -12.67 -13.76 -37.32
N ALA A 183 -12.46 -14.62 -36.33
CA ALA A 183 -12.23 -16.04 -36.54
C ALA A 183 -13.46 -16.72 -37.19
N GLY A 184 -14.67 -16.40 -36.75
CA GLY A 184 -15.91 -16.88 -37.37
C GLY A 184 -16.07 -16.42 -38.82
N LEU A 185 -15.79 -15.15 -39.10
CA LEU A 185 -15.81 -14.58 -40.47
C LEU A 185 -14.77 -15.24 -41.38
N GLY A 186 -13.55 -15.48 -40.89
CA GLY A 186 -12.49 -16.17 -41.65
C GLY A 186 -12.88 -17.61 -42.03
N LEU A 187 -13.47 -18.35 -41.09
CA LEU A 187 -13.93 -19.73 -41.33
C LEU A 187 -15.07 -19.82 -42.34
N THR A 188 -15.99 -18.84 -42.35
CA THR A 188 -17.07 -18.80 -43.35
C THR A 188 -16.57 -18.37 -44.74
N GLY A 189 -15.58 -17.49 -44.82
CA GLY A 189 -14.94 -17.09 -46.08
C GLY A 189 -14.14 -18.22 -46.74
N ALA A 190 -13.42 -19.02 -45.96
CA ALA A 190 -12.61 -20.13 -46.47
C ALA A 190 -13.46 -21.22 -47.14
N ARG A 191 -14.67 -21.48 -46.64
CA ARG A 191 -15.58 -22.49 -47.22
C ARG A 191 -16.06 -22.15 -48.63
N ARG A 192 -16.14 -20.86 -48.99
CA ARG A 192 -16.56 -20.45 -50.35
C ARG A 192 -15.48 -20.65 -51.39
N LYS A 193 -14.20 -20.70 -51.00
CA LYS A 193 -13.07 -20.87 -51.93
C LYS A 193 -12.74 -22.33 -52.26
N SER A 194 -13.20 -23.29 -51.46
CA SER A 194 -13.02 -24.73 -51.73
C SER A 194 -14.15 -25.36 -52.55
N ALA A 195 -15.23 -24.63 -52.84
CA ALA A 195 -16.39 -25.12 -53.58
C ALA A 195 -16.48 -24.57 -55.02
N ALA A 196 -15.46 -23.85 -55.48
CA ALA A 196 -15.26 -23.38 -56.86
C ALA A 196 -13.98 -24.03 -57.40
#